data_AF-A0A1I6QBR8-F1
#
_entry.id   AF-A0A1I6QBR8-F1
#
_cell.length_a   1.000
_cell.length_b   1.000
_cell.length_c   1.000
_cell.angle_alpha   90.00
_cell.angle_beta   90.00
_cell.angle_gamma   90.00
#
_symmetry.space_group_name_H-M   'P 1'
#
loop_
_entity.id
_entity.type
_entity.pdbx_description
1 polymer ?
#
loop_
_entity_poly.entity_id
_entity_poly.type
_entity_poly.pdbx_seq_one_letter_code
_entity_poly.pdbx_strand_id
1 'polypeptide(L)' 'MTCAKTGLKLLSSSSIRRLEDEIYALRMKMEQSYVEEATFGSEKVIDLSRRLDKKINEYMQFRRSWAQQS' A
#
# COMPACT_ATOMS: atom_id res chain seq x y z
N MET A 1 -30.19 -0.63 -24.70
CA MET A 1 -29.59 -1.71 -23.89
C MET A 1 -28.09 -1.48 -23.76
N THR A 2 -27.53 -1.76 -22.59
CA THR A 2 -26.12 -1.63 -22.16
C THR A 2 -25.73 -0.33 -21.41
N CYS A 3 -26.26 -0.20 -20.18
CA CYS A 3 -25.61 0.55 -19.12
C CYS A 3 -24.85 -0.47 -18.24
N ALA A 4 -23.53 -0.58 -18.35
CA ALA A 4 -22.63 -1.20 -17.33
C ALA A 4 -21.16 -1.19 -17.81
N LYS A 5 -20.46 -0.05 -17.77
CA LYS A 5 -18.98 -0.06 -17.92
C LYS A 5 -18.23 0.93 -17.02
N THR A 6 -18.93 1.81 -16.30
CA THR A 6 -18.32 2.91 -15.53
C THR A 6 -18.06 2.58 -14.05
N GLY A 7 -18.58 1.46 -13.53
CA GLY A 7 -18.45 1.10 -12.10
C GLY A 7 -17.07 0.59 -11.67
N LEU A 8 -16.34 -0.11 -12.55
CA LEU A 8 -15.05 -0.73 -12.18
C LEU A 8 -13.89 0.28 -12.07
N LYS A 9 -13.93 1.37 -12.84
CA LYS A 9 -12.81 2.34 -12.94
C LYS A 9 -12.68 3.23 -11.70
N LEU A 10 -13.79 3.56 -11.04
CA LEU A 10 -13.81 4.40 -9.83
C LEU A 10 -13.35 3.65 -8.58
N LEU A 11 -13.87 2.43 -8.36
CA LEU A 11 -13.46 1.56 -7.24
C LEU A 11 -11.95 1.30 -7.26
N SER A 12 -11.40 1.09 -8.46
CA SER A 12 -9.97 0.94 -8.69
C SER A 12 -9.13 2.13 -8.22
N SER A 13 -9.52 3.33 -8.64
CA SER A 13 -8.80 4.56 -8.30
C SER A 13 -8.88 4.88 -6.80
N SER A 14 -9.99 4.52 -6.14
CA SER A 14 -10.13 4.64 -4.70
C SER A 14 -9.29 3.60 -3.96
N SER A 15 -9.24 2.35 -4.43
CA SER A 15 -8.44 1.30 -3.82
C SER A 15 -6.93 1.54 -3.94
N ILE A 16 -6.44 2.02 -5.09
CA ILE A 16 -5.02 2.33 -5.25
C ILE A 16 -4.59 3.50 -4.37
N ARG A 17 -5.43 4.54 -4.28
CA ARG A 17 -5.15 5.71 -3.45
C ARG A 17 -5.12 5.36 -1.95
N ARG A 18 -6.03 4.48 -1.51
CA ARG A 18 -5.99 3.93 -0.14
C ARG A 18 -4.72 3.15 0.14
N LEU A 19 -4.23 2.37 -0.82
CA LEU A 19 -2.96 1.66 -0.68
C LEU A 19 -1.79 2.63 -0.58
N GLU A 20 -1.77 3.70 -1.39
CA GLU A 20 -0.74 4.75 -1.31
C GLU A 20 -0.75 5.45 0.06
N ASP A 21 -1.93 5.81 0.57
CA ASP A 21 -2.09 6.42 1.89
C ASP A 21 -1.60 5.49 3.01
N GLU A 22 -1.96 4.20 2.95
CA GLU A 22 -1.52 3.19 3.92
C GLU A 22 0.00 2.96 3.87
N ILE A 23 0.60 2.92 2.68
CA ILE A 23 2.06 2.82 2.50
C ILE A 23 2.75 4.04 3.09
N TYR A 24 2.25 5.25 2.82
CA TYR A 24 2.81 6.49 3.36
C TYR A 24 2.75 6.52 4.89
N ALA A 25 1.59 6.21 5.47
CA ALA A 25 1.41 6.18 6.92
C ALA A 25 2.32 5.14 7.60
N LEU A 26 2.53 3.98 6.98
CA LEU A 26 3.43 2.95 7.50
C LEU A 26 4.91 3.37 7.43
N ARG A 27 5.32 4.07 6.37
CA ARG A 27 6.69 4.64 6.27
C ARG A 27 6.95 5.65 7.38
N MET A 28 6.03 6.59 7.57
CA MET A 28 6.15 7.61 8.63
C MET A 28 6.25 6.96 10.01
N LYS A 29 5.42 5.97 10.30
CA LYS A 29 5.47 5.24 11.58
C LYS A 29 6.75 4.46 11.76
N MET A 30 7.24 3.78 10.71
CA MET A 30 8.48 3.01 10.78
C MET A 30 9.69 3.91 11.02
N GLU A 31 9.76 5.06 10.34
CA GLU A 31 10.82 6.06 10.53
C GLU A 31 10.76 6.64 11.94
N GLN A 32 9.57 6.98 12.44
CA GLN A 32 9.39 7.47 13.80
C GLN A 32 9.81 6.42 14.85
N SER A 33 9.41 5.15 14.69
CA SER A 33 9.84 4.08 15.58
C SER A 33 11.34 3.82 15.52
N TYR A 34 11.98 4.00 14.36
CA TYR A 34 13.44 3.93 14.27
C TYR A 34 14.11 5.07 15.06
N VAL A 35 13.57 6.30 14.98
CA VAL A 35 14.08 7.44 15.77
C VAL A 35 13.95 7.18 17.27
N GLU A 36 12.84 6.59 17.71
CA GLU A 36 12.58 6.26 19.12
C GLU A 36 13.46 5.10 19.64
N GLU A 37 13.61 4.04 18.84
CA GLU A 37 14.30 2.81 19.25
C GLU A 37 15.81 2.84 18.92
N ALA A 38 16.25 3.77 18.08
CA ALA A 38 17.62 3.93 17.57
C ALA A 38 18.21 2.68 16.88
N THR A 39 17.37 1.73 16.48
CA THR A 39 17.79 0.50 15.80
C THR A 39 16.72 -0.05 14.87
N PHE A 40 17.17 -0.59 13.73
CA PHE A 40 16.30 -1.34 12.82
C PHE A 40 15.99 -2.75 13.34
N GLY A 41 16.72 -3.22 14.35
CA GLY A 41 16.52 -4.54 14.96
C GLY A 41 15.42 -4.59 16.03
N SER A 42 14.81 -3.46 16.37
CA SER A 42 13.69 -3.43 17.32
C SER A 42 12.49 -4.17 16.71
N GLU A 43 11.83 -4.99 17.52
CA GLU A 43 10.66 -5.77 17.11
C GLU A 43 9.57 -4.85 16.51
N LYS A 44 9.40 -3.64 17.06
CA LYS A 44 8.47 -2.64 16.53
C LYS A 44 8.82 -2.22 15.10
N VAL A 45 10.09 -1.92 14.83
CA VAL A 45 10.56 -1.48 13.50
C VAL A 45 10.47 -2.63 12.50
N ILE A 46 10.82 -3.85 12.92
CA ILE A 46 10.71 -5.07 12.11
C ILE A 46 9.25 -5.34 11.72
N ASP A 47 8.31 -5.24 12.66
CA ASP A 47 6.90 -5.49 12.37
C ASP A 47 6.28 -4.40 11.48
N LEU A 48 6.66 -3.13 11.69
CA LEU A 48 6.28 -2.05 10.79
C LEU A 48 6.83 -2.27 9.38
N SER A 49 8.08 -2.72 9.25
CA SER A 49 8.71 -3.07 7.99
C SER A 49 7.97 -4.20 7.26
N ARG A 50 7.65 -5.29 7.96
CA ARG A 50 6.87 -6.41 7.41
C ARG A 50 5.49 -5.97 6.92
N ARG A 51 4.80 -5.11 7.69
CA ARG A 51 3.48 -4.58 7.31
C ARG A 51 3.57 -3.66 6.10
N LEU A 52 4.60 -2.81 6.04
CA LEU A 52 4.87 -1.93 4.91
C LEU A 52 5.14 -2.73 3.63
N ASP A 53 5.98 -3.77 3.72
CA ASP A 53 6.30 -4.64 2.60
C ASP A 53 5.05 -5.32 2.03
N LYS A 54 4.18 -5.84 2.90
CA LYS A 54 2.89 -6.41 2.48
C LYS A 54 2.05 -5.41 1.67
N LYS A 55 1.99 -4.15 2.11
CA LYS A 55 1.20 -3.11 1.42
C LYS A 55 1.80 -2.69 0.08
N ILE A 56 3.13 -2.62 0.00
CA ILE A 56 3.83 -2.40 -1.28
C ILE A 56 3.53 -3.56 -2.23
N ASN A 57 3.59 -4.80 -1.75
CA ASN A 57 3.28 -5.97 -2.57
C ASN A 57 1.83 -5.97 -3.08
N GLU A 58 0.86 -5.61 -2.22
CA GLU A 58 -0.56 -5.42 -2.62
C GLU A 58 -0.70 -4.36 -3.71
N TYR A 59 -0.05 -3.20 -3.56
CA TYR A 59 -0.03 -2.13 -4.56
C TYR A 59 0.59 -2.59 -5.89
N MET A 60 1.71 -3.30 -5.83
CA MET A 60 2.40 -3.81 -7.02
C MET A 60 1.59 -4.89 -7.74
N GLN A 61 0.87 -5.75 -7.02
CA GLN A 61 -0.07 -6.70 -7.60
C GLN A 61 -1.24 -5.98 -8.28
N PHE A 62 -1.81 -4.99 -7.60
CA PHE A 62 -2.86 -4.16 -8.17
C PHE A 62 -2.38 -3.54 -9.49
N ARG A 63 -1.27 -2.79 -9.50
CA ARG A 63 -0.73 -2.18 -10.73
C ARG A 63 -0.42 -3.20 -11.84
N ARG A 64 0.15 -4.37 -11.50
CA ARG A 64 0.40 -5.44 -12.49
C ARG A 64 -0.89 -5.97 -13.10
N SER A 65 -1.97 -6.10 -12.32
CA SER A 65 -3.27 -6.52 -12.83
C SER A 65 -3.88 -5.50 -13.81
N TRP A 66 -3.65 -4.20 -13.61
CA TRP A 66 -4.05 -3.16 -14.57
C TRP A 66 -3.22 -3.18 -15.85
N ALA A 67 -1.92 -3.46 -15.74
CA ALA A 67 -1.02 -3.51 -16.90
C ALA A 67 -1.31 -4.68 -17.86
N GLN A 68 -1.89 -5.79 -17.40
CA GLN A 68 -2.27 -6.93 -18.25
C GLN A 68 -3.66 -6.80 -18.88
N GLN A 69 -4.41 -5.73 -18.58
CA GLN A 69 -5.75 -5.46 -19.10
C GLN A 69 -5.80 -4.27 -20.09
N SER A 70 -4.64 -3.66 -20.37
CA SER A 70 -4.43 -2.62 -21.39
C SER A 70 -3.79 -3.20 -22.64
#